data_AF-A4AA33-F1
#
_entry.id   AF-A4AA33-F1
#
_cell.length_a   1.000
_cell.length_b   1.000
_cell.length_c   1.000
_cell.angle_alpha   90.00
_cell.angle_beta   90.00
_cell.angle_gamma   90.00
#
_symmetry.space_group_name_H-M   'P 1'
#
loop_
_entity.id
_entity.type
_entity.pdbx_description
1 polymer ?
#
loop_
_entity_poly.entity_id
_entity_poly.type
_entity_poly.pdbx_seq_one_letter_code
_entity_poly.pdbx_strand_id
1 'polypeptide(L)'
;MQLSPLVSDAPAIVYIDFKSPYAYLAVEPTRQLEQALGLQFDWRPFVLDIPSYLGSARLGKSGEVVEAQRSPEQWSGVKYAYYDCRRYGSLYGLRIRGTEKIWDTNLVSAAMLWTRSLSFEATARFINRVYPPFWVRDLDLEREDVIKEVLDDCELDGQAFLRWAHDEGLAMNADFQHAAFAAGIYGVPSYVVDGECYFGREHLPRVRWHLEGRRGDAPDIANVVPETMSIDGSTPGRVVVGVDDSLDSVRAVPQLRALLKGYQGAVSWVRIPPRKSGSAVLPDEDHSRSAMHQRFRRAAVAANERRYGVLDQGQTNYGDLISEMLRAAGIPLEAECPEQVLRPAMPGVVVLLDDEIFIGRQHLPLIAKKLGVTP
;
A
#
# COMPACT_ATOMS: atom_id res chain seq x y z
N MET A 1 7.54 25.93 12.37
CA MET A 1 6.43 26.04 11.40
C MET A 1 5.53 24.81 11.57
N GLN A 2 4.27 24.96 11.94
CA GLN A 2 3.37 23.82 12.18
C GLN A 2 2.76 23.36 10.85
N LEU A 3 3.18 22.21 10.33
CA LEU A 3 2.73 21.66 9.06
C LEU A 3 1.34 21.04 9.21
N SER A 4 0.33 21.57 8.52
CA SER A 4 -1.04 21.03 8.56
C SER A 4 -1.11 19.67 7.87
N PRO A 5 -1.56 18.57 8.51
CA PRO A 5 -1.49 17.24 7.91
C PRO A 5 -2.27 17.02 6.61
N LEU A 6 -3.37 17.74 6.39
CA LEU A 6 -4.25 17.52 5.23
C LEU A 6 -4.26 18.68 4.24
N VAL A 7 -3.49 19.74 4.51
CA VAL A 7 -3.48 20.97 3.70
C VAL A 7 -2.07 21.25 3.21
N SER A 8 -1.95 21.59 1.93
CA SER A 8 -0.72 22.02 1.27
C SER A 8 -1.05 23.01 0.17
N ASP A 9 -0.09 23.85 -0.18
CA ASP A 9 -0.15 24.67 -1.41
C ASP A 9 0.13 23.82 -2.66
N ALA A 10 0.74 22.65 -2.50
CA ALA A 10 0.87 21.66 -3.55
C ALA A 10 -0.49 20.98 -3.83
N PRO A 11 -0.76 20.56 -5.09
CA PRO A 11 -2.02 19.93 -5.47
C PRO A 11 -2.28 18.57 -4.80
N ALA A 12 -1.24 17.94 -4.25
CA ALA A 12 -1.37 16.72 -3.45
C ALA A 12 -0.28 16.62 -2.38
N ILE A 13 -0.57 15.88 -1.32
CA ILE A 13 0.40 15.45 -0.30
C ILE A 13 0.65 13.95 -0.46
N VAL A 14 1.91 13.52 -0.35
CA VAL A 14 2.32 12.11 -0.38
C VAL A 14 3.01 11.75 0.92
N TYR A 15 2.41 10.85 1.69
CA TYR A 15 2.97 10.32 2.94
C TYR A 15 3.76 9.04 2.68
N ILE A 16 5.01 9.00 3.16
CA ILE A 16 5.88 7.83 3.06
C ILE A 16 6.60 7.53 4.38
N ASP A 17 7.06 6.30 4.53
CA ASP A 17 8.03 5.87 5.54
C ASP A 17 9.11 5.07 4.83
N PHE A 18 10.37 5.30 5.18
CA PHE A 18 11.49 4.58 4.58
C PHE A 18 11.47 3.08 4.94
N LYS A 19 10.88 2.69 6.08
CA LYS A 19 10.70 1.27 6.44
C LYS A 19 9.48 0.58 5.82
N SER A 20 8.72 1.26 4.96
CA SER A 20 7.61 0.65 4.21
C SER A 20 8.04 0.24 2.79
N PRO A 21 8.00 -1.06 2.45
CA PRO A 21 8.38 -1.50 1.10
C PRO A 21 7.32 -1.09 0.07
N TYR A 22 6.04 -1.00 0.46
CA TYR A 22 4.99 -0.48 -0.41
C TYR A 22 5.13 1.02 -0.67
N ALA A 23 5.64 1.80 0.29
CA ALA A 23 5.94 3.22 0.06
C ALA A 23 7.11 3.38 -0.91
N TYR A 24 8.15 2.53 -0.79
CA TYR A 24 9.25 2.52 -1.77
C TYR A 24 8.74 2.23 -3.19
N LEU A 25 7.88 1.23 -3.37
CA LEU A 25 7.28 0.91 -4.67
C LEU A 25 6.34 1.99 -5.22
N ALA A 26 5.90 2.91 -4.38
CA ALA A 26 5.05 4.01 -4.78
C ALA A 26 5.84 5.22 -5.30
N VAL A 27 7.12 5.36 -4.95
CA VAL A 27 7.94 6.52 -5.29
C VAL A 27 7.94 6.77 -6.80
N GLU A 28 8.36 5.78 -7.57
CA GLU A 28 8.54 5.96 -9.01
C GLU A 28 7.21 6.16 -9.77
N PRO A 29 6.14 5.36 -9.56
CA PRO A 29 4.84 5.63 -10.16
C PRO A 29 4.24 7.00 -9.78
N THR A 30 4.49 7.49 -8.56
CA THR A 30 4.04 8.83 -8.13
C THR A 30 4.79 9.92 -8.87
N ARG A 31 6.11 9.77 -9.07
CA ARG A 31 6.91 10.72 -9.85
C ARG A 31 6.55 10.73 -11.32
N GLN A 32 6.22 9.57 -11.90
CA GLN A 32 5.68 9.50 -13.25
C GLN A 32 4.35 10.25 -13.37
N LEU A 33 3.52 10.21 -12.32
CA LEU A 33 2.30 11.03 -12.25
C LEU A 33 2.62 12.54 -12.16
N GLU A 34 3.55 12.94 -11.30
CA GLU A 34 4.04 14.33 -11.20
C GLU A 34 4.51 14.84 -12.58
N GLN A 35 5.39 14.07 -13.25
CA GLN A 35 5.92 14.40 -14.57
C GLN A 35 4.82 14.47 -15.64
N ALA A 36 3.93 13.49 -15.68
CA ALA A 36 2.85 13.43 -16.67
C ALA A 36 1.86 14.60 -16.53
N LEU A 37 1.66 15.12 -15.32
CA LEU A 37 0.76 16.26 -15.06
C LEU A 37 1.48 17.61 -15.03
N GLY A 38 2.82 17.63 -15.03
CA GLY A 38 3.59 18.85 -14.80
C GLY A 38 3.37 19.45 -13.40
N LEU A 39 3.13 18.59 -12.40
CA LEU A 39 2.86 18.98 -11.01
C LEU A 39 4.01 18.58 -10.10
N GLN A 40 4.10 19.23 -8.94
CA GLN A 40 4.98 18.85 -7.84
C GLN A 40 4.13 18.55 -6.62
N PHE A 41 4.31 17.37 -6.01
CA PHE A 41 3.60 17.00 -4.79
C PHE A 41 4.40 17.33 -3.54
N ASP A 42 3.68 17.49 -2.44
CA ASP A 42 4.24 17.71 -1.13
C ASP A 42 4.54 16.36 -0.46
N TRP A 43 5.79 15.92 -0.56
CA TRP A 43 6.25 14.69 0.07
C TRP A 43 6.51 14.89 1.57
N ARG A 44 5.90 14.05 2.41
CA ARG A 44 5.97 14.13 3.87
C ARG A 44 6.23 12.77 4.52
N PRO A 45 6.96 12.71 5.63
CA PRO A 45 7.14 11.47 6.36
C PRO A 45 5.93 11.13 7.23
N PHE A 46 5.60 9.85 7.34
CA PHE A 46 4.73 9.32 8.38
C PHE A 46 5.35 8.07 9.00
N VAL A 47 5.83 8.17 10.24
CA VAL A 47 6.52 7.09 10.94
C VAL A 47 5.53 6.00 11.33
N LEU A 48 5.65 4.84 10.68
CA LEU A 48 4.79 3.69 10.93
C LEU A 48 5.01 3.13 12.34
N ASP A 49 3.91 2.97 13.05
CA ASP A 49 3.84 2.18 14.28
C ASP A 49 3.45 0.75 13.91
N ILE A 50 4.46 -0.04 13.54
CA ILE A 50 4.28 -1.44 13.12
C ILE A 50 3.58 -2.29 14.19
N PRO A 51 3.94 -2.19 15.48
CA PRO A 51 3.22 -2.90 16.55
C PRO A 51 1.73 -2.62 16.59
N SER A 52 1.31 -1.35 16.43
CA SER A 52 -0.11 -0.96 16.52
C SER A 52 -1.02 -1.60 15.46
N TYR A 53 -0.50 -1.94 14.27
CA TYR A 53 -1.31 -2.48 13.16
C TYR A 53 -1.10 -3.97 12.89
N LEU A 54 0.11 -4.51 13.12
CA LEU A 54 0.38 -5.95 12.99
C LEU A 54 0.04 -6.73 14.26
N GLY A 55 -0.44 -6.08 15.32
CA GLY A 55 -0.83 -6.72 16.57
C GLY A 55 0.33 -7.44 17.27
N SER A 56 1.57 -7.00 17.05
CA SER A 56 2.77 -7.67 17.56
C SER A 56 3.17 -7.25 18.99
N ALA A 57 2.32 -6.50 19.70
CA ALA A 57 2.53 -6.19 21.10
C ALA A 57 1.22 -5.78 21.76
N ARG A 58 0.79 -6.53 22.79
CA ARG A 58 0.12 -5.89 23.92
C ARG A 58 1.20 -5.19 24.74
N LEU A 59 1.09 -3.87 24.84
CA LEU A 59 1.93 -3.10 25.75
C LEU A 59 1.39 -3.25 27.18
N GLY A 60 2.28 -3.51 28.14
CA GLY A 60 1.95 -3.43 29.56
C GLY A 60 1.62 -1.99 29.96
N LYS A 61 1.07 -1.80 31.17
CA LYS A 61 0.69 -0.46 31.69
C LYS A 61 1.89 0.51 31.82
N SER A 62 3.10 -0.01 31.75
CA SER A 62 4.41 0.68 31.81
C SER A 62 5.09 0.83 30.44
N GLY A 63 4.45 0.41 29.34
CA GLY A 63 5.02 0.53 27.99
C GLY A 63 5.97 -0.60 27.58
N GLU A 64 6.10 -1.67 28.37
CA GLU A 64 6.87 -2.86 27.98
C GLU A 64 6.10 -3.76 27.00
N VAL A 65 6.83 -4.41 26.08
CA VAL A 65 6.24 -5.39 25.15
C VAL A 65 6.02 -6.71 25.90
N VAL A 66 4.77 -7.06 26.18
CA VAL A 66 4.41 -8.25 26.98
C VAL A 66 4.20 -9.50 26.10
N GLU A 67 3.86 -9.33 24.82
CA GLU A 67 3.51 -10.46 23.95
C GLU A 67 3.99 -10.19 22.51
N ALA A 68 5.11 -10.81 22.10
CA ALA A 68 5.82 -10.54 20.84
C ALA A 68 5.68 -11.66 19.78
N GLN A 69 4.68 -12.54 19.88
CA GLN A 69 4.53 -13.67 18.96
C GLN A 69 3.43 -13.41 17.92
N ARG A 70 3.85 -13.29 16.65
CA ARG A 70 2.92 -13.24 15.51
C ARG A 70 2.27 -14.60 15.29
N SER A 71 0.97 -14.61 14.99
CA SER A 71 0.25 -15.81 14.56
C SER A 71 0.75 -16.30 13.17
N PRO A 72 0.52 -17.58 12.83
CA PRO A 72 0.82 -18.11 11.49
C PRO A 72 0.21 -17.28 10.35
N GLU A 73 -1.01 -16.76 10.54
CA GLU A 73 -1.71 -15.92 9.57
C GLU A 73 -1.02 -14.56 9.40
N GLN A 74 -0.61 -13.93 10.51
CA GLN A 74 0.16 -12.68 10.46
C GLN A 74 1.49 -12.88 9.73
N TRP A 75 2.17 -14.01 9.97
CA TRP A 75 3.37 -14.38 9.22
C TRP A 75 3.11 -14.62 7.74
N SER A 76 2.00 -15.25 7.37
CA SER A 76 1.59 -15.44 5.97
C SER A 76 1.39 -14.09 5.27
N GLY A 77 0.70 -13.15 5.93
CA GLY A 77 0.52 -11.78 5.45
C GLY A 77 1.84 -11.05 5.20
N VAL A 78 2.78 -11.13 6.16
CA VAL A 78 4.11 -10.52 6.01
C VAL A 78 4.91 -11.16 4.86
N LYS A 79 4.90 -12.50 4.75
CA LYS A 79 5.58 -13.21 3.66
C LYS A 79 5.02 -12.81 2.29
N TYR A 80 3.69 -12.77 2.16
CA TYR A 80 3.04 -12.34 0.94
C TYR A 80 3.37 -10.87 0.62
N ALA A 81 3.34 -9.97 1.60
CA ALA A 81 3.66 -8.57 1.37
C ALA A 81 5.07 -8.38 0.79
N TYR A 82 6.08 -9.09 1.32
CA TYR A 82 7.44 -9.04 0.76
C TYR A 82 7.54 -9.70 -0.61
N TYR A 83 6.83 -10.82 -0.82
CA TYR A 83 6.77 -11.48 -2.12
C TYR A 83 6.15 -10.55 -3.19
N ASP A 84 5.03 -9.91 -2.90
CA ASP A 84 4.37 -8.96 -3.78
C ASP A 84 5.24 -7.72 -4.02
N CYS A 85 5.89 -7.21 -2.96
CA CYS A 85 6.79 -6.09 -3.12
C CYS A 85 7.95 -6.41 -4.07
N ARG A 86 8.55 -7.60 -3.96
CA ARG A 86 9.62 -8.04 -4.86
C ARG A 86 9.15 -8.25 -6.28
N ARG A 87 7.95 -8.79 -6.48
CA ARG A 87 7.33 -8.93 -7.80
C ARG A 87 7.27 -7.60 -8.52
N TYR A 88 6.78 -6.54 -7.87
CA TYR A 88 6.71 -5.24 -8.51
C TYR A 88 8.07 -4.56 -8.56
N GLY A 89 8.89 -4.71 -7.52
CA GLY A 89 10.25 -4.16 -7.49
C GLY A 89 11.09 -4.61 -8.67
N SER A 90 11.03 -5.90 -9.04
CA SER A 90 11.77 -6.42 -10.19
C SER A 90 11.35 -5.79 -11.52
N LEU A 91 10.09 -5.36 -11.68
CA LEU A 91 9.62 -4.65 -12.89
C LEU A 91 10.31 -3.30 -13.08
N TYR A 92 10.78 -2.70 -12.00
CA TYR A 92 11.49 -1.42 -11.98
C TYR A 92 12.99 -1.58 -11.65
N GLY A 93 13.53 -2.81 -11.70
CA GLY A 93 14.93 -3.08 -11.36
C GLY A 93 15.29 -2.89 -9.88
N LEU A 94 14.30 -2.79 -9.00
CA LEU A 94 14.48 -2.56 -7.57
C LEU A 94 14.70 -3.87 -6.81
N ARG A 95 15.65 -3.87 -5.87
CA ARG A 95 15.90 -4.99 -4.96
C ARG A 95 15.30 -4.67 -3.59
N ILE A 96 14.47 -5.57 -3.07
CA ILE A 96 13.81 -5.41 -1.76
C ILE A 96 14.14 -6.62 -0.89
N ARG A 97 15.11 -6.49 0.01
CA ARG A 97 15.40 -7.46 1.06
C ARG A 97 14.39 -7.29 2.21
N GLY A 98 14.15 -8.37 2.96
CA GLY A 98 13.36 -8.28 4.19
C GLY A 98 14.11 -7.45 5.23
N THR A 99 13.39 -6.64 6.02
CA THR A 99 14.00 -5.90 7.14
C THR A 99 14.55 -6.86 8.19
N GLU A 100 15.64 -6.47 8.84
CA GLU A 100 16.31 -7.28 9.88
C GLU A 100 15.69 -7.06 11.27
N LYS A 101 15.07 -5.90 11.46
CA LYS A 101 14.35 -5.49 12.66
C LYS A 101 13.20 -4.55 12.31
N ILE A 102 12.45 -4.13 13.33
CA ILE A 102 11.60 -2.93 13.23
C ILE A 102 12.52 -1.73 13.45
N TRP A 103 12.71 -0.93 12.41
CA TRP A 103 13.57 0.26 12.44
C TRP A 103 12.86 1.45 13.08
N ASP A 104 13.60 2.23 13.88
CA ASP A 104 13.21 3.60 14.19
C ASP A 104 13.54 4.51 13.00
N THR A 105 12.53 5.19 12.48
CA THR A 105 12.64 6.06 11.30
C THR A 105 12.38 7.53 11.65
N ASN A 106 12.41 7.92 12.93
CA ASN A 106 12.21 9.31 13.34
C ASN A 106 13.33 10.24 12.84
N LEU A 107 14.59 9.84 12.94
CA LEU A 107 15.73 10.68 12.51
C LEU A 107 15.69 10.96 11.00
N VAL A 108 15.56 9.91 10.19
CA VAL A 108 15.43 10.04 8.72
C VAL A 108 14.15 10.79 8.31
N SER A 109 13.07 10.70 9.10
CA SER A 109 11.84 11.48 8.88
C SER A 109 12.06 12.96 9.18
N ALA A 110 12.78 13.31 10.26
CA ALA A 110 13.19 14.68 10.53
C ALA A 110 14.08 15.23 9.40
N ALA A 111 15.03 14.42 8.88
CA ALA A 111 15.83 14.80 7.71
C ALA A 111 14.96 15.06 6.48
N MET A 112 13.94 14.24 6.22
CA MET A 112 13.00 14.47 5.13
C MET A 112 12.24 15.80 5.30
N LEU A 113 11.73 16.11 6.51
CA LEU A 113 11.10 17.41 6.80
C LEU A 113 12.05 18.58 6.59
N TRP A 114 13.33 18.40 6.96
CA TRP A 114 14.36 19.40 6.73
C TRP A 114 14.60 19.62 5.23
N THR A 115 14.81 18.56 4.43
CA THR A 115 15.00 18.70 2.98
C THR A 115 13.79 19.33 2.28
N ARG A 116 12.58 19.05 2.77
CA ARG A 116 11.32 19.66 2.31
C ARG A 116 11.27 21.17 2.56
N SER A 117 11.86 21.67 3.64
CA SER A 117 11.91 23.11 3.92
C SER A 117 12.89 23.84 3.00
N LEU A 118 13.83 23.12 2.38
CA LEU A 118 14.81 23.67 1.45
C LEU A 118 14.28 23.75 0.02
N SER A 119 13.84 22.62 -0.56
CA SER A 119 13.23 22.59 -1.89
C SER A 119 12.62 21.22 -2.22
N PHE A 120 11.78 21.19 -3.27
CA PHE A 120 11.30 19.95 -3.87
C PHE A 120 12.46 19.06 -4.36
N GLU A 121 13.47 19.66 -4.98
CA GLU A 121 14.60 18.92 -5.56
C GLU A 121 15.50 18.30 -4.47
N ALA A 122 15.74 19.01 -3.38
CA ALA A 122 16.46 18.48 -2.22
C ALA A 122 15.76 17.26 -1.64
N THR A 123 14.43 17.32 -1.48
CA THR A 123 13.61 16.19 -1.04
C THR A 123 13.72 15.01 -2.00
N ALA A 124 13.64 15.26 -3.31
CA ALA A 124 13.73 14.22 -4.32
C ALA A 124 15.09 13.51 -4.33
N ARG A 125 16.21 14.26 -4.23
CA ARG A 125 17.57 13.71 -4.12
C ARG A 125 17.72 12.88 -2.84
N PHE A 126 17.22 13.38 -1.71
CA PHE A 126 17.27 12.67 -0.44
C PHE A 126 16.51 11.33 -0.48
N ILE A 127 15.28 11.32 -0.97
CA ILE A 127 14.48 10.08 -1.16
C ILE A 127 15.25 9.07 -2.02
N ASN A 128 15.90 9.52 -3.10
CA ASN A 128 16.70 8.67 -3.98
C ASN A 128 17.95 8.09 -3.32
N ARG A 129 18.59 8.88 -2.44
CA ARG A 129 19.82 8.46 -1.76
C ARG A 129 19.55 7.47 -0.63
N VAL A 130 18.37 7.56 0.02
CA VAL A 130 17.99 6.74 1.17
C VAL A 130 17.39 5.39 0.78
N TYR A 131 16.36 5.36 -0.08
CA TYR A 131 15.55 4.16 -0.27
C TYR A 131 16.31 2.95 -0.83
N PRO A 132 17.05 3.06 -1.96
CA PRO A 132 17.73 1.92 -2.55
C PRO A 132 18.72 1.23 -1.59
N PRO A 133 19.70 1.93 -0.97
CA PRO A 133 20.65 1.27 -0.07
C PRO A 133 19.98 0.71 1.18
N PHE A 134 18.94 1.37 1.73
CA PHE A 134 18.19 0.83 2.86
C PHE A 134 17.56 -0.54 2.54
N TRP A 135 16.90 -0.67 1.39
CA TRP A 135 16.21 -1.91 1.00
C TRP A 135 17.15 -3.03 0.52
N VAL A 136 18.44 -2.75 0.35
CA VAL A 136 19.49 -3.77 0.20
C VAL A 136 20.33 -3.99 1.45
N ARG A 137 19.99 -3.33 2.58
CA ARG A 137 20.67 -3.42 3.89
C ARG A 137 22.07 -2.80 3.94
N ASP A 138 22.28 -1.79 3.10
CA ASP A 138 23.54 -1.04 3.03
C ASP A 138 23.42 0.33 3.73
N LEU A 139 22.32 0.59 4.45
CA LEU A 139 22.08 1.87 5.13
C LEU A 139 21.39 1.67 6.50
N ASP A 140 22.01 2.18 7.56
CA ASP A 140 21.46 2.22 8.92
C ASP A 140 20.82 3.59 9.18
N LEU A 141 19.49 3.63 9.24
CA LEU A 141 18.74 4.89 9.36
C LEU A 141 18.64 5.43 10.80
N GLU A 142 19.16 4.70 11.79
CA GLU A 142 19.17 5.11 13.19
C GLU A 142 20.45 5.86 13.58
N ARG A 143 21.44 5.90 12.67
CA ARG A 143 22.75 6.50 12.90
C ARG A 143 22.84 7.93 12.37
N GLU A 144 23.16 8.87 13.25
CA GLU A 144 23.34 10.29 12.91
C GLU A 144 24.44 10.52 11.87
N ASP A 145 25.57 9.83 11.99
CA ASP A 145 26.68 9.96 11.06
C ASP A 145 26.30 9.46 9.66
N VAL A 146 25.50 8.39 9.57
CA VAL A 146 24.97 7.87 8.31
C VAL A 146 23.98 8.85 7.66
N ILE A 147 23.04 9.40 8.42
CA ILE A 147 22.07 10.39 7.89
C ILE A 147 22.77 11.67 7.45
N LYS A 148 23.79 12.11 8.19
CA LYS A 148 24.65 13.23 7.79
C LYS A 148 25.35 12.94 6.45
N GLU A 149 25.99 11.79 6.30
CA GLU A 149 26.68 11.41 5.04
C GLU A 149 25.71 11.35 3.85
N VAL A 150 24.49 10.83 4.06
CA VAL A 150 23.43 10.83 3.04
C VAL A 150 23.06 12.25 2.61
N LEU A 151 22.96 13.19 3.54
CA LEU A 151 22.64 14.58 3.24
C LEU A 151 23.79 15.29 2.54
N ASP A 152 25.04 15.05 2.96
CA ASP A 152 26.24 15.57 2.30
C ASP A 152 26.33 15.08 0.85
N ASP A 153 26.04 13.80 0.60
CA ASP A 153 25.94 13.22 -0.75
C ASP A 153 24.82 13.83 -1.60
N CYS A 154 23.82 14.46 -0.97
CA CYS A 154 22.76 15.22 -1.64
C CYS A 154 23.12 16.70 -1.86
N GLU A 155 24.37 17.08 -1.58
CA GLU A 155 24.90 18.45 -1.59
C GLU A 155 24.19 19.36 -0.58
N LEU A 156 23.80 18.82 0.57
CA LEU A 156 23.19 19.54 1.69
C LEU A 156 24.17 19.56 2.88
N ASP A 157 24.02 20.53 3.79
CA ASP A 157 24.84 20.58 5.02
C ASP A 157 24.29 19.61 6.07
N GLY A 158 24.78 18.36 6.07
CA GLY A 158 24.38 17.35 7.03
C GLY A 158 24.69 17.72 8.48
N GLN A 159 25.73 18.53 8.73
CA GLN A 159 26.02 19.01 10.09
C GLN A 159 25.03 20.07 10.55
N ALA A 160 24.57 20.96 9.65
CA ALA A 160 23.48 21.88 9.95
C ALA A 160 22.19 21.13 10.26
N PHE A 161 21.90 20.06 9.52
CA PHE A 161 20.77 19.19 9.84
C PHE A 161 20.89 18.61 11.25
N LEU A 162 22.03 18.03 11.64
CA LEU A 162 22.17 17.42 12.97
C LEU A 162 21.97 18.46 14.09
N ARG A 163 22.53 19.66 13.95
CA ARG A 163 22.28 20.76 14.91
C ARG A 163 20.78 21.08 15.00
N TRP A 164 20.14 21.29 13.86
CA TRP A 164 18.71 21.58 13.79
C TRP A 164 17.85 20.44 14.36
N ALA A 165 18.19 19.18 14.08
CA ALA A 165 17.46 18.01 14.54
C ALA A 165 17.46 17.90 16.07
N HIS A 166 18.61 18.16 16.71
CA HIS A 166 18.76 18.18 18.17
C HIS A 166 18.08 19.39 18.82
N ASP A 167 18.16 20.56 18.18
CA ASP A 167 17.58 21.79 18.73
C ASP A 167 16.05 21.79 18.68
N GLU A 168 15.46 21.37 17.56
CA GLU A 168 14.00 21.41 17.37
C GLU A 168 13.42 20.32 16.44
N GLY A 169 14.21 19.82 15.48
CA GLY A 169 13.68 19.01 14.38
C GLY A 169 13.06 17.68 14.79
N LEU A 170 13.63 16.99 15.78
CA LEU A 170 13.06 15.74 16.31
C LEU A 170 11.74 15.98 17.04
N ALA A 171 11.64 17.05 17.83
CA ALA A 171 10.40 17.45 18.51
C ALA A 171 9.33 17.85 17.49
N MET A 172 9.70 18.63 16.48
CA MET A 172 8.81 18.99 15.37
C MET A 172 8.29 17.74 14.62
N ASN A 173 9.16 16.75 14.37
CA ASN A 173 8.73 15.50 13.77
C ASN A 173 7.73 14.76 14.67
N ALA A 174 8.01 14.64 15.97
CA ALA A 174 7.10 13.97 16.92
C ALA A 174 5.70 14.62 16.95
N ASP A 175 5.64 15.95 17.03
CA ASP A 175 4.39 16.71 16.98
C ASP A 175 3.66 16.50 15.65
N PHE A 176 4.39 16.49 14.54
CA PHE A 176 3.81 16.23 13.22
C PHE A 176 3.27 14.81 13.09
N GLN A 177 3.97 13.80 13.60
CA GLN A 177 3.49 12.40 13.61
C GLN A 177 2.21 12.26 14.42
N HIS A 178 2.11 12.95 15.56
CA HIS A 178 0.89 12.98 16.36
C HIS A 178 -0.26 13.65 15.59
N ALA A 179 -0.02 14.83 15.00
CA ALA A 179 -1.02 15.56 14.25
C ALA A 179 -1.50 14.80 13.01
N ALA A 180 -0.60 14.17 12.25
CA ALA A 180 -0.94 13.38 11.08
C ALA A 180 -1.79 12.16 11.44
N PHE A 181 -1.45 11.47 12.53
CA PHE A 181 -2.25 10.37 13.02
C PHE A 181 -3.64 10.83 13.50
N ALA A 182 -3.71 11.92 14.25
CA ALA A 182 -4.98 12.50 14.71
C ALA A 182 -5.87 12.94 13.52
N ALA A 183 -5.27 13.38 12.42
CA ALA A 183 -5.96 13.74 11.18
C ALA A 183 -6.42 12.54 10.33
N GLY A 184 -6.14 11.30 10.76
CA GLY A 184 -6.60 10.08 10.08
C GLY A 184 -5.59 9.45 9.12
N ILE A 185 -4.35 9.94 9.06
CA ILE A 185 -3.26 9.21 8.38
C ILE A 185 -2.82 8.06 9.28
N TYR A 186 -2.99 6.82 8.83
CA TYR A 186 -2.68 5.63 9.64
C TYR A 186 -1.64 4.70 8.99
N GLY A 187 -1.28 4.94 7.73
CA GLY A 187 -0.36 4.10 6.99
C GLY A 187 0.23 4.80 5.77
N VAL A 188 1.19 4.13 5.13
CA VAL A 188 1.87 4.63 3.93
C VAL A 188 2.01 3.54 2.87
N PRO A 189 2.05 3.90 1.57
CA PRO A 189 1.90 5.26 1.04
C PRO A 189 0.46 5.76 1.23
N SER A 190 0.29 7.04 1.54
CA SER A 190 -1.01 7.70 1.53
C SER A 190 -0.95 8.98 0.71
N TYR A 191 -1.99 9.25 -0.07
CA TYR A 191 -2.14 10.47 -0.85
C TYR A 191 -3.28 11.30 -0.31
N VAL A 192 -3.10 12.61 -0.22
CA VAL A 192 -4.16 13.56 0.11
C VAL A 192 -4.35 14.52 -1.04
N VAL A 193 -5.58 14.61 -1.57
CA VAL A 193 -5.98 15.55 -2.62
C VAL A 193 -7.28 16.22 -2.17
N ASP A 194 -7.29 17.54 -2.06
CA ASP A 194 -8.44 18.32 -1.56
C ASP A 194 -9.01 17.80 -0.22
N GLY A 195 -8.12 17.38 0.69
CA GLY A 195 -8.46 16.81 2.00
C GLY A 195 -8.94 15.36 1.96
N GLU A 196 -9.15 14.75 0.78
CA GLU A 196 -9.50 13.34 0.66
C GLU A 196 -8.26 12.44 0.71
N CYS A 197 -8.30 11.42 1.59
CA CYS A 197 -7.21 10.46 1.75
C CYS A 197 -7.41 9.19 0.89
N TYR A 198 -6.30 8.73 0.29
CA TYR A 198 -6.16 7.50 -0.48
C TYR A 198 -4.98 6.70 0.08
N PHE A 199 -5.25 5.59 0.77
CA PHE A 199 -4.20 4.74 1.36
C PHE A 199 -3.86 3.59 0.41
N GLY A 200 -2.62 3.55 -0.07
CA GLY A 200 -2.12 2.54 -1.01
C GLY A 200 -1.85 3.11 -2.41
N ARG A 201 -0.81 2.59 -3.08
CA ARG A 201 -0.39 3.05 -4.43
C ARG A 201 -1.38 2.66 -5.52
N GLU A 202 -2.19 1.64 -5.28
CA GLU A 202 -3.25 1.18 -6.17
C GLU A 202 -4.31 2.26 -6.43
N HIS A 203 -4.35 3.31 -5.61
CA HIS A 203 -5.23 4.45 -5.81
C HIS A 203 -4.68 5.51 -6.78
N LEU A 204 -3.44 5.40 -7.28
CA LEU A 204 -2.85 6.37 -8.21
C LEU A 204 -3.72 6.68 -9.45
N PRO A 205 -4.44 5.72 -10.08
CA PRO A 205 -5.37 6.05 -11.17
C PRO A 205 -6.49 7.00 -10.73
N ARG A 206 -7.02 6.81 -9.52
CA ARG A 206 -8.06 7.66 -8.93
C ARG A 206 -7.50 9.03 -8.51
N VAL A 207 -6.28 9.05 -7.97
CA VAL A 207 -5.56 10.29 -7.64
C VAL A 207 -5.34 11.13 -8.89
N ARG A 208 -4.86 10.53 -9.99
CA ARG A 208 -4.75 11.19 -11.30
C ARG A 208 -6.07 11.80 -11.73
N TRP A 209 -7.14 11.00 -11.77
CA TRP A 209 -8.46 11.46 -12.18
C TRP A 209 -8.98 12.62 -11.31
N HIS A 210 -8.71 12.59 -10.00
CA HIS A 210 -9.06 13.67 -9.10
C HIS A 210 -8.30 14.96 -9.46
N LEU A 211 -6.97 14.87 -9.65
CA LEU A 211 -6.11 16.00 -10.01
C LEU A 211 -6.43 16.60 -11.39
N GLU A 212 -6.92 15.79 -12.33
CA GLU A 212 -7.36 16.22 -13.67
C GLU A 212 -8.78 16.85 -13.65
N GLY A 213 -9.38 17.02 -12.47
CA GLY A 213 -10.68 17.67 -12.28
C GLY A 213 -11.87 16.71 -12.44
N ARG A 214 -11.67 15.42 -12.14
CA ARG A 214 -12.72 14.38 -12.10
C ARG A 214 -13.47 14.21 -13.43
N ARG A 215 -12.75 14.28 -14.55
CA ARG A 215 -13.36 14.21 -15.90
C ARG A 215 -13.58 12.77 -16.34
N GLY A 216 -14.76 12.49 -16.91
CA GLY A 216 -15.11 11.16 -17.42
C GLY A 216 -15.35 10.13 -16.32
N ASP A 217 -15.36 8.86 -16.73
CA ASP A 217 -15.62 7.75 -15.80
C ASP A 217 -14.51 7.64 -14.76
N ALA A 218 -14.96 7.42 -13.54
CA ALA A 218 -14.10 7.45 -12.39
C ALA A 218 -13.31 6.11 -12.36
N PRO A 219 -11.97 6.10 -12.48
CA PRO A 219 -11.18 4.87 -12.67
C PRO A 219 -11.07 4.02 -11.41
N ASP A 220 -10.94 2.72 -11.61
CA ASP A 220 -10.80 1.78 -10.51
C ASP A 220 -9.37 1.74 -9.91
N ILE A 221 -9.15 0.98 -8.83
CA ILE A 221 -7.80 0.76 -8.31
C ILE A 221 -6.98 -0.10 -9.27
N ALA A 222 -5.70 0.23 -9.41
CA ALA A 222 -4.77 -0.52 -10.24
C ALA A 222 -3.32 -0.24 -9.84
N ASN A 223 -2.50 -1.29 -9.74
CA ASN A 223 -1.06 -1.15 -9.71
C ASN A 223 -0.55 -1.01 -11.14
N VAL A 224 -0.25 0.23 -11.55
CA VAL A 224 0.27 0.54 -12.88
C VAL A 224 1.57 -0.23 -13.15
N VAL A 225 1.66 -0.79 -14.34
CA VAL A 225 2.77 -1.60 -14.83
C VAL A 225 3.50 -0.79 -15.91
N PRO A 226 4.84 -0.78 -15.97
CA PRO A 226 5.57 -0.06 -17.02
C PRO A 226 5.13 -0.51 -18.42
N GLU A 227 4.93 0.44 -19.33
CA GLU A 227 4.61 0.11 -20.74
C GLU A 227 5.74 -0.68 -21.40
N THR A 228 6.97 -0.38 -21.03
CA THR A 228 8.20 -1.04 -21.51
C THR A 228 8.42 -2.42 -20.91
N MET A 229 7.53 -2.91 -20.04
CA MET A 229 7.65 -4.26 -19.48
C MET A 229 7.49 -5.29 -20.59
N SER A 230 8.58 -6.00 -20.91
CA SER A 230 8.51 -7.28 -21.61
C SER A 230 8.13 -8.37 -20.61
N ILE A 231 7.26 -9.27 -21.03
CA ILE A 231 7.03 -10.51 -20.29
C ILE A 231 7.84 -11.58 -20.99
N ASP A 232 8.97 -11.90 -20.39
CA ASP A 232 9.73 -13.09 -20.74
C ASP A 232 9.00 -14.27 -20.09
N GLY A 233 8.23 -15.01 -20.89
CA GLY A 233 7.52 -16.19 -20.39
C GLY A 233 6.54 -16.77 -21.38
N SER A 234 6.37 -18.09 -21.32
CA SER A 234 5.21 -18.76 -21.90
C SER A 234 3.95 -18.26 -21.20
N THR A 235 2.87 -18.05 -21.96
CA THR A 235 1.53 -17.88 -21.39
C THR A 235 1.25 -19.01 -20.40
N PRO A 236 0.67 -18.72 -19.22
CA PRO A 236 0.40 -19.75 -18.22
C PRO A 236 -0.39 -20.92 -18.80
N GLY A 237 -0.22 -22.13 -18.24
CA GLY A 237 -0.99 -23.29 -18.64
C GLY A 237 -2.38 -23.32 -17.98
N ARG A 238 -2.43 -22.84 -16.73
CA ARG A 238 -3.62 -22.86 -15.88
C ARG A 238 -3.81 -21.54 -15.13
N VAL A 239 -5.06 -21.11 -15.02
CA VAL A 239 -5.51 -20.03 -14.16
C VAL A 239 -6.50 -20.57 -13.15
N VAL A 240 -6.29 -20.30 -11.86
CA VAL A 240 -7.29 -20.56 -10.82
C VAL A 240 -7.72 -19.22 -10.22
N VAL A 241 -9.02 -18.93 -10.28
CA VAL A 241 -9.63 -17.71 -9.72
C VAL A 241 -10.40 -18.07 -8.45
N GLY A 242 -9.92 -17.62 -7.31
CA GLY A 242 -10.64 -17.68 -6.04
C GLY A 242 -11.42 -16.40 -5.76
N VAL A 243 -12.71 -16.53 -5.46
CA VAL A 243 -13.58 -15.39 -5.10
C VAL A 243 -14.07 -15.51 -3.66
N ASP A 244 -13.92 -14.43 -2.90
CA ASP A 244 -14.44 -14.30 -1.53
C ASP A 244 -15.70 -13.43 -1.49
N ASP A 245 -16.13 -12.98 -0.29
CA ASP A 245 -17.33 -12.15 -0.08
C ASP A 245 -17.04 -10.66 0.04
N SER A 246 -16.01 -10.18 -0.66
CA SER A 246 -15.58 -8.79 -0.56
C SER A 246 -16.00 -7.96 -1.78
N LEU A 247 -16.05 -6.63 -1.59
CA LEU A 247 -16.13 -5.67 -2.69
C LEU A 247 -15.03 -5.90 -3.73
N ASP A 248 -13.85 -6.35 -3.28
CA ASP A 248 -12.72 -6.63 -4.17
C ASP A 248 -13.10 -7.71 -5.20
N SER A 249 -13.71 -8.82 -4.75
CA SER A 249 -14.25 -9.87 -5.62
C SER A 249 -15.41 -9.38 -6.50
N VAL A 250 -16.35 -8.61 -5.96
CA VAL A 250 -17.45 -8.01 -6.75
C VAL A 250 -16.91 -7.21 -7.94
N ARG A 251 -15.89 -6.39 -7.71
CA ARG A 251 -15.28 -5.55 -8.76
C ARG A 251 -14.39 -6.34 -9.70
N ALA A 252 -13.74 -7.41 -9.22
CA ALA A 252 -12.80 -8.20 -10.01
C ALA A 252 -13.50 -9.18 -10.97
N VAL A 253 -14.61 -9.81 -10.57
CA VAL A 253 -15.25 -10.88 -11.36
C VAL A 253 -15.57 -10.46 -12.81
N PRO A 254 -16.21 -9.30 -13.08
CA PRO A 254 -16.49 -8.87 -14.46
C PRO A 254 -15.23 -8.63 -15.28
N GLN A 255 -14.20 -8.04 -14.65
CA GLN A 255 -12.92 -7.72 -15.30
C GLN A 255 -12.15 -9.00 -15.62
N LEU A 256 -12.07 -9.94 -14.68
CA LEU A 256 -11.44 -11.24 -14.89
C LEU A 256 -12.14 -12.06 -15.97
N ARG A 257 -13.48 -12.04 -15.99
CA ARG A 257 -14.24 -12.69 -17.07
C ARG A 257 -13.91 -12.10 -18.44
N ALA A 258 -13.79 -10.78 -18.53
CA ALA A 258 -13.40 -10.10 -19.77
C ALA A 258 -11.97 -10.48 -20.18
N LEU A 259 -11.01 -10.44 -19.24
CA LEU A 259 -9.60 -10.78 -19.47
C LEU A 259 -9.39 -12.24 -19.89
N LEU A 260 -10.15 -13.16 -19.29
CA LEU A 260 -10.04 -14.59 -19.57
C LEU A 260 -10.84 -15.02 -20.80
N LYS A 261 -11.57 -14.09 -21.44
CA LYS A 261 -12.32 -14.38 -22.66
C LYS A 261 -11.36 -14.65 -23.81
N GLY A 262 -11.31 -15.92 -24.25
CA GLY A 262 -10.44 -16.35 -25.34
C GLY A 262 -9.03 -16.78 -24.89
N TYR A 263 -8.77 -16.81 -23.58
CA TYR A 263 -7.60 -17.47 -23.03
C TYR A 263 -7.65 -18.97 -23.37
N GLN A 264 -6.53 -19.50 -23.89
CA GLN A 264 -6.47 -20.86 -24.43
C GLN A 264 -6.12 -21.92 -23.37
N GLY A 265 -5.61 -21.50 -22.21
CA GLY A 265 -5.27 -22.41 -21.10
C GLY A 265 -6.50 -22.80 -20.28
N ALA A 266 -6.27 -23.68 -19.30
CA ALA A 266 -7.33 -24.12 -18.38
C ALA A 266 -7.71 -23.00 -17.38
N VAL A 267 -9.00 -22.79 -17.15
CA VAL A 267 -9.50 -21.81 -16.17
C VAL A 267 -10.42 -22.51 -15.18
N SER A 268 -10.09 -22.40 -13.90
CA SER A 268 -10.88 -22.91 -12.77
C SER A 268 -11.36 -21.74 -11.92
N TRP A 269 -12.62 -21.77 -11.48
CA TRP A 269 -13.17 -20.79 -10.53
C TRP A 269 -13.55 -21.50 -9.24
N VAL A 270 -13.22 -20.91 -8.10
CA VAL A 270 -13.43 -21.53 -6.78
C VAL A 270 -13.96 -20.52 -5.78
N ARG A 271 -14.73 -21.01 -4.82
CA ARG A 271 -15.23 -20.20 -3.71
C ARG A 271 -14.23 -20.21 -2.56
N ILE A 272 -13.78 -19.04 -2.13
CA ILE A 272 -12.98 -18.88 -0.93
C ILE A 272 -13.93 -18.87 0.28
N PRO A 273 -13.76 -19.77 1.26
CA PRO A 273 -14.58 -19.76 2.46
C PRO A 273 -14.41 -18.46 3.25
N PRO A 274 -15.46 -17.97 3.94
CA PRO A 274 -15.35 -16.82 4.82
C PRO A 274 -14.28 -17.03 5.88
N ARG A 275 -13.44 -16.03 6.12
CA ARG A 275 -12.50 -16.07 7.25
C ARG A 275 -13.27 -15.97 8.56
N LYS A 276 -12.91 -16.78 9.54
CA LYS A 276 -13.35 -16.56 10.93
C LYS A 276 -12.83 -15.18 11.36
N SER A 277 -13.72 -14.32 11.85
CA SER A 277 -13.35 -12.99 12.35
C SER A 277 -12.41 -13.13 13.56
N GLY A 278 -11.12 -12.93 13.33
CA GLY A 278 -10.07 -13.20 14.32
C GLY A 278 -9.80 -12.07 15.31
N SER A 279 -10.41 -10.90 15.13
CA SER A 279 -10.17 -9.73 15.98
C SER A 279 -11.50 -9.15 16.48
N ALA A 280 -11.68 -9.15 17.79
CA ALA A 280 -12.78 -8.43 18.42
C ALA A 280 -12.71 -6.95 18.01
N VAL A 281 -13.85 -6.38 17.60
CA VAL A 281 -13.96 -4.94 17.40
C VAL A 281 -13.72 -4.29 18.75
N LEU A 282 -12.65 -3.49 18.87
CA LEU A 282 -12.41 -2.73 20.10
C LEU A 282 -13.56 -1.73 20.33
N PRO A 283 -14.00 -1.52 21.58
CA PRO A 283 -15.07 -0.57 21.90
C PRO A 283 -14.76 0.83 21.36
N ASP A 284 -15.78 1.58 20.97
CA ASP A 284 -15.59 2.93 20.41
C ASP A 284 -14.97 3.92 21.39
N GLU A 285 -15.12 3.68 22.70
CA GLU A 285 -14.54 4.46 23.81
C GLU A 285 -13.03 4.17 24.05
N ASP A 286 -12.46 3.14 23.40
CA ASP A 286 -11.02 2.86 23.50
C ASP A 286 -10.23 3.90 22.70
N HIS A 287 -9.53 4.80 23.39
CA HIS A 287 -8.69 5.85 22.78
C HIS A 287 -7.23 5.43 22.62
N SER A 288 -6.89 4.16 22.82
CA SER A 288 -5.55 3.66 22.53
C SER A 288 -5.20 3.85 21.05
N ARG A 289 -3.89 3.98 20.77
CA ARG A 289 -3.39 4.12 19.40
C ARG A 289 -3.83 2.97 18.50
N SER A 290 -3.85 1.74 19.01
CA SER A 290 -4.33 0.56 18.28
C SER A 290 -5.82 0.65 17.95
N ALA A 291 -6.67 1.10 18.88
CA ALA A 291 -8.10 1.30 18.62
C ALA A 291 -8.36 2.41 17.60
N MET A 292 -7.64 3.54 17.70
CA MET A 292 -7.67 4.60 16.70
C MET A 292 -7.24 4.10 15.32
N HIS A 293 -6.15 3.33 15.24
CA HIS A 293 -5.69 2.74 13.99
C HIS A 293 -6.76 1.85 13.36
N GLN A 294 -7.40 0.98 14.15
CA GLN A 294 -8.51 0.16 13.66
C GLN A 294 -9.69 0.99 13.16
N ARG A 295 -10.05 2.08 13.87
CA ARG A 295 -11.11 3.01 13.43
C ARG A 295 -10.77 3.67 12.10
N PHE A 296 -9.56 4.19 11.94
CA PHE A 296 -9.14 4.81 10.68
C PHE A 296 -9.13 3.82 9.52
N ARG A 297 -8.67 2.59 9.76
CA ARG A 297 -8.74 1.52 8.76
C ARG A 297 -10.18 1.19 8.35
N ARG A 298 -11.11 1.10 9.32
CA ARG A 298 -12.55 0.91 9.03
C ARG A 298 -13.13 2.08 8.23
N ALA A 299 -12.80 3.31 8.61
CA ALA A 299 -13.24 4.51 7.89
C ALA A 299 -12.71 4.54 6.45
N ALA A 300 -11.45 4.14 6.22
CA ALA A 300 -10.86 4.02 4.89
C ALA A 300 -11.53 2.93 4.05
N VAL A 301 -11.86 1.77 4.64
CA VAL A 301 -12.65 0.73 3.96
C VAL A 301 -14.02 1.27 3.54
N ALA A 302 -14.76 1.91 4.46
CA ALA A 302 -16.06 2.50 4.14
C ALA A 302 -15.98 3.62 3.09
N ALA A 303 -14.91 4.41 3.09
CA ALA A 303 -14.65 5.40 2.05
C ALA A 303 -14.39 4.74 0.69
N ASN A 304 -13.62 3.64 0.67
CA ASN A 304 -13.40 2.84 -0.52
C ASN A 304 -14.69 2.18 -1.03
N GLU A 305 -15.58 1.73 -0.15
CA GLU A 305 -16.90 1.23 -0.55
C GLU A 305 -17.75 2.31 -1.22
N ARG A 306 -17.77 3.54 -0.68
CA ARG A 306 -18.46 4.65 -1.36
C ARG A 306 -17.82 5.02 -2.70
N ARG A 307 -16.50 4.90 -2.79
CA ARG A 307 -15.69 5.33 -3.95
C ARG A 307 -15.66 4.32 -5.10
N TYR A 308 -15.66 3.03 -4.79
CA TYR A 308 -15.52 1.93 -5.77
C TYR A 308 -16.71 0.98 -5.78
N GLY A 309 -17.60 1.07 -4.80
CA GLY A 309 -18.80 0.24 -4.70
C GLY A 309 -19.71 0.38 -5.89
N VAL A 310 -20.60 -0.59 -6.02
CA VAL A 310 -21.71 -0.53 -6.98
C VAL A 310 -22.79 0.31 -6.28
N LEU A 311 -22.94 1.58 -6.67
CA LEU A 311 -23.93 2.49 -6.11
C LEU A 311 -25.33 2.06 -6.56
N ASP A 312 -25.94 1.14 -5.84
CA ASP A 312 -27.36 1.11 -5.50
C ASP A 312 -27.57 -0.05 -4.50
N GLN A 313 -28.50 0.11 -3.57
CA GLN A 313 -28.95 -0.90 -2.57
C GLN A 313 -28.19 -0.93 -1.23
N GLY A 314 -28.94 -0.60 -0.17
CA GLY A 314 -28.57 -0.87 1.20
C GLY A 314 -28.35 -2.37 1.44
N GLN A 315 -27.44 -2.69 2.38
CA GLN A 315 -27.08 -4.05 2.78
C GLN A 315 -26.84 -5.01 1.61
N THR A 316 -25.92 -4.66 0.71
CA THR A 316 -25.45 -5.63 -0.30
C THR A 316 -24.69 -6.76 0.41
N ASN A 317 -25.28 -7.95 0.46
CA ASN A 317 -24.52 -9.17 0.72
C ASN A 317 -23.67 -9.46 -0.51
N TYR A 318 -22.39 -9.05 -0.50
CA TYR A 318 -21.48 -9.27 -1.63
C TYR A 318 -21.37 -10.74 -2.03
N GLY A 319 -21.53 -11.68 -1.09
CA GLY A 319 -21.53 -13.10 -1.39
C GLY A 319 -22.70 -13.54 -2.27
N ASP A 320 -23.89 -13.01 -2.02
CA ASP A 320 -25.08 -13.30 -2.84
C ASP A 320 -24.92 -12.67 -4.23
N LEU A 321 -24.44 -11.42 -4.29
CA LEU A 321 -24.18 -10.72 -5.54
C LEU A 321 -23.15 -11.48 -6.40
N ILE A 322 -22.03 -11.92 -5.82
CA ILE A 322 -21.02 -12.70 -6.53
C ILE A 322 -21.59 -14.03 -7.02
N SER A 323 -22.39 -14.70 -6.20
CA SER A 323 -23.05 -15.97 -6.58
C SER A 323 -24.00 -15.78 -7.76
N GLU A 324 -24.76 -14.68 -7.78
CA GLU A 324 -25.62 -14.31 -8.91
C GLU A 324 -24.80 -13.99 -10.17
N MET A 325 -23.74 -13.19 -10.04
CA MET A 325 -22.86 -12.82 -11.16
C MET A 325 -22.23 -14.05 -11.82
N LEU A 326 -21.73 -15.00 -11.02
CA LEU A 326 -21.15 -16.24 -11.53
C LEU A 326 -22.20 -17.12 -12.22
N ARG A 327 -23.39 -17.25 -11.62
CA ARG A 327 -24.51 -18.01 -12.20
C ARG A 327 -24.97 -17.40 -13.53
N ALA A 328 -25.17 -16.08 -13.57
CA ALA A 328 -25.59 -15.36 -14.77
C ALA A 328 -24.54 -15.44 -15.89
N ALA A 329 -23.25 -15.52 -15.52
CA ALA A 329 -22.15 -15.73 -16.46
C ALA A 329 -21.95 -17.19 -16.88
N GLY A 330 -22.67 -18.15 -16.29
CA GLY A 330 -22.49 -19.59 -16.54
C GLY A 330 -21.14 -20.13 -16.08
N ILE A 331 -20.54 -19.52 -15.05
CA ILE A 331 -19.22 -19.91 -14.52
C ILE A 331 -19.43 -20.97 -13.42
N PRO A 332 -19.01 -22.23 -13.64
CA PRO A 332 -19.09 -23.27 -12.61
C PRO A 332 -18.03 -23.04 -11.53
N LEU A 333 -18.38 -23.37 -10.29
CA LEU A 333 -17.44 -23.37 -9.16
C LEU A 333 -16.91 -24.80 -8.95
N GLU A 334 -15.60 -24.98 -8.99
CA GLU A 334 -14.93 -26.24 -8.72
C GLU A 334 -14.80 -26.51 -7.22
N ALA A 335 -14.89 -27.79 -6.84
CA ALA A 335 -14.75 -28.24 -5.45
C ALA A 335 -13.27 -28.44 -5.05
N GLU A 336 -12.43 -28.85 -6.01
CA GLU A 336 -10.99 -29.05 -5.78
C GLU A 336 -10.21 -27.80 -6.12
N CYS A 337 -9.26 -27.44 -5.26
CA CYS A 337 -8.53 -26.18 -5.38
C CYS A 337 -7.19 -26.24 -4.64
N PRO A 338 -6.12 -25.61 -5.16
CA PRO A 338 -4.90 -25.38 -4.41
C PRO A 338 -5.15 -24.68 -3.07
N GLU A 339 -4.54 -25.18 -1.98
CA GLU A 339 -4.76 -24.66 -0.62
C GLU A 339 -4.45 -23.15 -0.51
N GLN A 340 -3.42 -22.68 -1.23
CA GLN A 340 -3.03 -21.27 -1.25
C GLN A 340 -4.12 -20.32 -1.78
N VAL A 341 -5.05 -20.82 -2.60
CA VAL A 341 -6.20 -20.05 -3.09
C VAL A 341 -7.35 -20.08 -2.09
N LEU A 342 -7.58 -21.22 -1.41
CA LEU A 342 -8.65 -21.34 -0.40
C LEU A 342 -8.32 -20.61 0.91
N ARG A 343 -7.03 -20.47 1.23
CA ARG A 343 -6.53 -19.83 2.45
C ARG A 343 -5.48 -18.77 2.07
N PRO A 344 -5.88 -17.70 1.36
CA PRO A 344 -4.93 -16.70 0.91
C PRO A 344 -4.30 -15.99 2.12
N ALA A 345 -3.19 -15.28 1.92
CA ALA A 345 -2.58 -14.49 2.98
C ALA A 345 -3.43 -13.28 3.39
N MET A 346 -4.13 -12.67 2.42
CA MET A 346 -4.99 -11.48 2.59
C MET A 346 -6.39 -11.72 2.03
N PRO A 347 -7.43 -11.01 2.50
CA PRO A 347 -8.76 -11.07 1.89
C PRO A 347 -8.75 -10.43 0.48
N GLY A 348 -9.77 -10.75 -0.32
CA GLY A 348 -9.92 -10.30 -1.70
C GLY A 348 -9.94 -11.44 -2.71
N VAL A 349 -10.11 -11.07 -3.98
CA VAL A 349 -10.00 -12.02 -5.10
C VAL A 349 -8.58 -12.58 -5.17
N VAL A 350 -8.46 -13.86 -5.51
CA VAL A 350 -7.17 -14.53 -5.69
C VAL A 350 -7.08 -15.01 -7.13
N VAL A 351 -5.94 -14.76 -7.77
CA VAL A 351 -5.63 -15.30 -9.09
C VAL A 351 -4.31 -16.04 -8.99
N LEU A 352 -4.33 -17.33 -9.31
CA LEU A 352 -3.13 -18.16 -9.39
C LEU A 352 -2.84 -18.45 -10.87
N LEU A 353 -1.69 -17.97 -11.34
CA LEU A 353 -1.17 -18.21 -12.69
C LEU A 353 -0.07 -19.26 -12.59
N ASP A 354 -0.38 -20.52 -12.93
CA ASP A 354 0.46 -21.69 -12.62
C ASP A 354 0.88 -21.70 -11.12
N ASP A 355 2.09 -21.23 -10.80
CA ASP A 355 2.62 -21.15 -9.43
C ASP A 355 2.64 -19.72 -8.83
N GLU A 356 2.24 -18.71 -9.61
CA GLU A 356 2.32 -17.30 -9.21
C GLU A 356 0.98 -16.79 -8.66
N ILE A 357 0.92 -16.44 -7.37
CA ILE A 357 -0.31 -16.04 -6.68
C ILE A 357 -0.47 -14.52 -6.54
N PHE A 358 -1.61 -13.99 -6.97
CA PHE A 358 -2.00 -12.58 -6.85
C PHE A 358 -3.23 -12.49 -5.93
N ILE A 359 -3.22 -11.57 -4.96
CA ILE A 359 -4.30 -11.36 -4.01
C ILE A 359 -4.73 -9.89 -4.05
N GLY A 360 -5.96 -9.66 -4.51
CA GLY A 360 -6.55 -8.34 -4.69
C GLY A 360 -6.58 -7.88 -6.14
N ARG A 361 -7.62 -7.14 -6.50
CA ARG A 361 -7.86 -6.71 -7.90
C ARG A 361 -6.90 -5.63 -8.40
N GLN A 362 -6.11 -5.01 -7.52
CA GLN A 362 -5.05 -4.09 -7.92
C GLN A 362 -4.02 -4.73 -8.87
N HIS A 363 -3.95 -6.07 -8.91
CA HIS A 363 -3.03 -6.83 -9.75
C HIS A 363 -3.52 -7.07 -11.18
N LEU A 364 -4.78 -6.75 -11.51
CA LEU A 364 -5.37 -7.05 -12.82
C LEU A 364 -4.54 -6.54 -14.02
N PRO A 365 -3.93 -5.34 -14.01
CA PRO A 365 -3.06 -4.92 -15.12
C PRO A 365 -1.88 -5.85 -15.37
N LEU A 366 -1.24 -6.35 -14.30
CA LEU A 366 -0.10 -7.26 -14.41
C LEU A 366 -0.54 -8.67 -14.82
N ILE A 367 -1.69 -9.11 -14.33
CA ILE A 367 -2.31 -10.39 -14.74
C ILE A 367 -2.64 -10.35 -16.23
N ALA A 368 -3.27 -9.27 -16.72
CA ALA A 368 -3.61 -9.09 -18.13
C ALA A 368 -2.38 -9.22 -19.03
N LYS A 369 -1.32 -8.48 -18.67
CA LYS A 369 -0.03 -8.54 -19.35
C LYS A 369 0.50 -10.00 -19.36
N LYS A 370 0.54 -10.69 -18.22
CA LYS A 370 1.04 -12.09 -18.10
C LYS A 370 0.26 -13.11 -18.91
N LEU A 371 -1.04 -12.88 -19.09
CA LEU A 371 -1.89 -13.71 -19.94
C LEU A 371 -1.72 -13.40 -21.44
N GLY A 372 -0.92 -12.40 -21.81
CA GLY A 372 -0.76 -11.96 -23.19
C GLY A 372 -2.00 -11.25 -23.75
N VAL A 373 -2.91 -10.79 -22.88
CA VAL A 373 -4.13 -10.08 -23.28
C VAL A 373 -3.96 -8.59 -23.05
N THR A 374 -4.48 -7.78 -23.97
CA THR A 374 -4.59 -6.34 -23.73
C THR A 374 -5.84 -6.11 -22.89
N PRO A 375 -5.76 -5.40 -21.75
CA PRO A 375 -6.90 -5.17 -20.87
C PRO A 375 -8.05 -4.40 -21.53
#